data_AF-A0A0W0ZU31-F1
#
_entry.id   AF-A0A0W0ZU31-F1
#
_cell.length_a   1.000
_cell.length_b   1.000
_cell.length_c   1.000
_cell.angle_alpha   90.00
_cell.angle_beta   90.00
_cell.angle_gamma   90.00
#
_symmetry.space_group_name_H-M   'P 1'
#
loop_
_entity.id
_entity.type
_entity.pdbx_description
1 polymer ?
#
loop_
_entity_poly.entity_id
_entity_poly.type
_entity_poly.pdbx_seq_one_letter_code
_entity_poly.pdbx_strand_id
1 'polypeptide(L)'
;MEYVLYVLLLAFLLIVVMHQLKLISLNRLIPVLSKQNALEHEDLLTLFDKFNYKHEDGVCHGFTLTWAQEAALGLDYQFYNRLNLIKREKRTLPDTLQAISEKIRASQTLSRKEQNRNEIRPFLEAICLAQSPDDYHEIYAQVIQQSNIDIIYKMIQLNLCRNQNTVKNLFSKTISLASSQNVKEFLQQLHIILPAKSHVAVVCSSEEHTVGFKKHKDNTWLFMDINHLYEQSEEYPYQLLTSEELCPILYKSLFESSKSLVFHCSFIAKSGKRNLTQKIRTIDDLYPISSERIQISNCRGYGALALAVQNDDRSTVWKILRLHNRSPVISQSELEHALFYAAACNRSSIMNQLINILKIDINRPCNHDDSPLGVACRYGNESVVQLLLRDANISVNMQNSKGMTPLMLACKSSYTQKNPALFKLLLAAKASVTLINDNGATALDIAKKHDNQAALNVMASSSSKTTPKSTSDLSHGHSSETIPTSGTILNHSFFDKPDKSTDRPAQGTFQIARNSKIK
;
A
#
# COMPACT_ATOMS: atom_id res chain seq x y z
N MET A 1 41.53 -39.42 40.90
CA MET A 1 40.61 -38.29 41.17
C MET A 1 40.76 -37.19 40.13
N GLU A 2 41.98 -36.74 39.81
CA GLU A 2 42.21 -35.65 38.84
C GLU A 2 41.74 -35.96 37.40
N TYR A 3 41.94 -37.19 36.91
CA TYR A 3 41.46 -37.59 35.58
C TYR A 3 39.93 -37.59 35.44
N VAL A 4 39.21 -37.94 36.51
CA VAL A 4 37.74 -37.95 36.50
C VAL A 4 37.19 -36.52 36.45
N LEU A 5 37.85 -35.59 37.15
CA LEU A 5 37.50 -34.17 37.10
C LEU A 5 37.73 -33.59 35.70
N TYR A 6 38.85 -33.93 35.04
CA TYR A 6 39.12 -33.50 33.66
C TYR A 6 38.08 -34.01 32.66
N VAL A 7 37.68 -35.28 32.77
CA VAL A 7 36.66 -35.86 31.88
C VAL A 7 35.29 -35.21 32.10
N LEU A 8 34.91 -34.92 33.35
CA LEU A 8 33.67 -34.21 33.67
C LEU A 8 33.68 -32.76 33.17
N LEU A 9 34.82 -32.08 33.26
CA LEU A 9 34.98 -30.71 32.77
C LEU A 9 34.95 -30.66 31.25
N LEU A 10 35.54 -31.65 30.57
CA LEU A 10 35.47 -31.79 29.10
C LEU A 10 34.04 -32.11 28.64
N ALA A 11 33.33 -33.01 29.35
CA ALA A 11 31.94 -33.35 29.06
C ALA A 11 31.01 -32.14 29.29
N PHE A 12 31.24 -31.36 30.35
CA PHE A 12 30.51 -30.13 30.61
C PHE A 12 30.79 -29.08 29.53
N LEU A 13 32.05 -28.92 29.11
CA LEU A 13 32.42 -28.02 28.02
C LEU A 13 31.76 -28.45 26.70
N LEU A 14 31.72 -29.75 26.40
CA LEU A 14 31.02 -30.32 25.25
C LEU A 14 29.52 -30.09 25.32
N ILE A 15 28.89 -30.23 26.49
CA ILE A 15 27.46 -29.92 26.68
C ILE A 15 27.20 -28.42 26.48
N VAL A 16 28.04 -27.54 27.04
CA VAL A 16 27.93 -26.08 26.86
C VAL A 16 28.14 -25.70 25.40
N VAL A 17 29.14 -26.27 24.71
CA VAL A 17 29.39 -26.07 23.29
C VAL A 17 28.25 -26.61 22.44
N MET A 18 27.71 -27.80 22.73
CA MET A 18 26.54 -28.35 22.02
C MET A 18 25.25 -27.56 22.32
N HIS A 19 25.11 -26.98 23.50
CA HIS A 19 23.99 -26.11 23.85
C HIS A 19 24.12 -24.74 23.17
N GLN A 20 25.33 -24.18 23.12
CA GLN A 20 25.64 -22.98 22.34
C GLN A 20 25.52 -23.21 20.83
N LEU A 21 25.89 -24.39 20.31
CA LEU A 21 25.68 -24.81 18.91
C LEU A 21 24.24 -25.19 18.59
N LYS A 22 23.38 -25.44 19.59
CA LYS A 22 21.92 -25.53 19.40
C LYS A 22 21.26 -24.16 19.45
N LEU A 23 21.82 -23.21 20.21
CA LEU A 23 21.38 -21.81 20.27
C LEU A 23 21.83 -21.01 19.03
N ILE A 24 23.03 -21.30 18.53
CA ILE A 24 23.51 -20.87 17.21
C ILE A 24 22.88 -21.84 16.23
N SER A 25 21.73 -21.49 15.64
CA SER A 25 21.19 -22.31 14.55
C SER A 25 22.32 -22.58 13.53
N LEU A 26 22.58 -23.85 13.23
CA LEU A 26 23.60 -24.28 12.26
C LEU A 26 23.38 -23.72 10.83
N ASN A 27 22.36 -22.88 10.63
CA ASN A 27 22.12 -22.08 9.42
C ASN A 27 22.94 -20.77 9.34
N ARG A 28 23.82 -20.43 10.30
CA ARG A 28 24.43 -19.09 10.36
C ARG A 28 25.94 -19.03 10.20
N LEU A 29 26.43 -19.62 9.12
CA LEU A 29 27.57 -19.10 8.38
C LEU A 29 27.08 -18.96 6.93
N ILE A 30 26.35 -17.89 6.65
CA ILE A 30 25.90 -17.57 5.30
C ILE A 30 27.03 -16.71 4.69
N PRO A 31 27.87 -17.24 3.78
CA PRO A 31 28.62 -16.37 2.91
C PRO A 31 27.60 -15.56 2.12
N VAL A 32 27.81 -14.24 2.00
CA VAL A 32 27.00 -13.39 1.11
C VAL A 32 27.00 -14.06 -0.28
N LEU A 33 25.91 -14.74 -0.61
CA LEU A 33 25.80 -15.46 -1.88
C LEU A 33 25.81 -14.41 -3.00
N SER A 34 26.55 -14.74 -4.06
CA SER A 34 26.57 -13.96 -5.29
C SER A 34 25.14 -13.74 -5.78
N LYS A 35 24.66 -12.48 -5.80
CA LYS A 35 23.33 -12.10 -6.30
C LYS A 35 23.10 -12.41 -7.78
N GLN A 36 24.07 -12.98 -8.50
CA GLN A 36 24.01 -13.23 -9.94
C GLN A 36 22.79 -14.05 -10.39
N ASN A 37 22.16 -14.81 -9.48
CA ASN A 37 20.99 -15.64 -9.78
C ASN A 37 19.76 -15.32 -8.89
N ALA A 38 19.67 -14.12 -8.31
CA ALA A 38 18.50 -13.71 -7.52
C ALA A 38 17.40 -13.08 -8.41
N LEU A 39 16.16 -13.14 -7.93
CA LEU A 39 15.06 -12.31 -8.44
C LEU A 39 15.04 -11.02 -7.65
N GLU A 40 15.28 -9.89 -8.31
CA GLU A 40 15.27 -8.57 -7.68
C GLU A 40 13.91 -7.89 -7.84
N HIS A 41 13.62 -6.87 -7.02
CA HIS A 41 12.41 -6.06 -7.16
C HIS A 41 12.28 -5.49 -8.58
N GLU A 42 13.39 -5.00 -9.16
CA GLU A 42 13.43 -4.44 -10.51
C GLU A 42 13.05 -5.45 -11.61
N ASP A 43 13.39 -6.74 -11.41
CA ASP A 43 12.99 -7.80 -12.36
C ASP A 43 11.46 -7.94 -12.39
N LEU A 44 10.79 -7.77 -11.24
CA LEU A 44 9.32 -7.79 -11.16
C LEU A 44 8.72 -6.54 -11.80
N LEU A 45 9.26 -5.34 -11.53
CA LEU A 45 8.81 -4.08 -12.15
C LEU A 45 8.92 -4.15 -13.68
N THR A 46 10.04 -4.65 -14.20
CA THR A 46 10.22 -4.88 -15.64
C THR A 46 9.13 -5.83 -16.20
N LEU A 47 8.73 -6.83 -15.44
CA LEU A 47 7.68 -7.75 -15.85
C LEU A 47 6.29 -7.08 -15.81
N PHE A 48 6.04 -6.22 -14.82
CA PHE A 48 4.81 -5.41 -14.76
C PHE A 48 4.68 -4.48 -15.97
N ASP A 49 5.77 -3.78 -16.32
CA ASP A 49 5.83 -2.89 -17.49
C ASP A 49 5.53 -3.64 -18.80
N LYS A 50 6.12 -4.83 -18.98
CA LYS A 50 5.89 -5.65 -20.16
C LYS A 50 4.44 -6.10 -20.32
N PHE A 51 3.67 -6.14 -19.24
CA PHE A 51 2.26 -6.48 -19.25
C PHE A 51 1.35 -5.25 -19.13
N ASN A 52 1.91 -4.04 -19.25
CA ASN A 52 1.19 -2.77 -19.16
C ASN A 52 0.40 -2.60 -17.85
N TYR A 53 0.89 -3.20 -16.76
CA TYR A 53 0.32 -2.94 -15.45
C TYR A 53 0.81 -1.59 -14.95
N LYS A 54 -0.12 -0.74 -14.52
CA LYS A 54 0.21 0.50 -13.84
C LYS A 54 0.76 0.17 -12.45
N HIS A 55 1.92 0.72 -12.12
CA HIS A 55 2.49 0.69 -10.78
C HIS A 55 3.05 2.08 -10.48
N GLU A 56 2.82 2.58 -9.27
CA GLU A 56 3.37 3.86 -8.79
C GLU A 56 4.57 3.54 -7.89
N ASP A 57 5.79 3.87 -8.33
CA ASP A 57 7.10 3.80 -7.64
C ASP A 57 7.43 2.56 -6.77
N GLY A 58 6.57 1.55 -6.69
CA GLY A 58 6.74 0.29 -5.96
C GLY A 58 5.47 -0.57 -5.87
N VAL A 59 5.66 -1.90 -5.76
CA VAL A 59 4.57 -2.90 -5.65
C VAL A 59 4.57 -3.65 -4.30
N CYS A 60 5.26 -3.10 -3.30
CA CYS A 60 5.55 -3.78 -2.04
C CYS A 60 4.30 -4.10 -1.21
N HIS A 61 3.29 -3.22 -1.19
CA HIS A 61 2.05 -3.44 -0.46
C HIS A 61 1.24 -4.58 -1.10
N GLY A 62 1.03 -4.51 -2.40
CA GLY A 62 0.30 -5.54 -3.14
C GLY A 62 1.00 -6.90 -3.12
N PHE A 63 2.33 -6.90 -3.24
CA PHE A 63 3.17 -8.09 -3.12
C PHE A 63 3.01 -8.74 -1.74
N THR A 64 3.13 -7.94 -0.68
CA THR A 64 3.02 -8.41 0.69
C THR A 64 1.62 -8.90 1.02
N LEU A 65 0.56 -8.21 0.58
CA LEU A 65 -0.82 -8.69 0.78
C LEU A 65 -1.06 -10.00 0.06
N THR A 66 -0.59 -10.14 -1.19
CA THR A 66 -0.73 -11.39 -1.96
C THR A 66 -0.02 -12.55 -1.25
N TRP A 67 1.19 -12.32 -0.73
CA TRP A 67 1.91 -13.30 0.10
C TRP A 67 1.14 -13.62 1.38
N ALA A 68 0.70 -12.60 2.12
CA ALA A 68 0.01 -12.74 3.41
C ALA A 68 -1.28 -13.55 3.28
N GLN A 69 -2.01 -13.39 2.17
CA GLN A 69 -3.20 -14.18 1.88
C GLN A 69 -2.88 -15.68 1.78
N GLU A 70 -1.87 -16.05 1.00
CA GLU A 70 -1.50 -17.46 0.85
C GLU A 70 -0.86 -18.04 2.10
N ALA A 71 -0.04 -17.24 2.79
CA ALA A 71 0.51 -17.59 4.09
C ALA A 71 -0.59 -17.87 5.12
N ALA A 72 -1.65 -17.06 5.14
CA ALA A 72 -2.82 -17.25 6.00
C ALA A 72 -3.62 -18.52 5.67
N LEU A 73 -3.57 -18.96 4.40
CA LEU A 73 -4.20 -20.18 3.93
C LEU A 73 -3.34 -21.44 4.17
N GLY A 74 -2.05 -21.27 4.47
CA GLY A 74 -1.07 -22.37 4.52
C GLY A 74 -0.61 -22.82 3.12
N LEU A 75 -0.73 -21.94 2.12
CA LEU A 75 -0.43 -22.20 0.71
C LEU A 75 0.74 -21.34 0.19
N ASP A 76 1.54 -20.75 1.07
CA ASP A 76 2.64 -19.85 0.70
C ASP A 76 3.73 -20.52 -0.15
N TYR A 77 3.82 -21.86 -0.14
CA TYR A 77 4.68 -22.58 -1.09
C TYR A 77 4.30 -22.30 -2.56
N GLN A 78 3.03 -22.02 -2.86
CA GLN A 78 2.58 -21.65 -4.21
C GLN A 78 3.12 -20.28 -4.60
N PHE A 79 3.11 -19.31 -3.67
CA PHE A 79 3.77 -18.02 -3.82
C PHE A 79 5.23 -18.20 -4.21
N TYR A 80 5.97 -19.01 -3.43
CA TYR A 80 7.40 -19.22 -3.64
C TYR A 80 7.69 -19.95 -4.96
N ASN A 81 6.86 -20.91 -5.35
CA ASN A 81 7.00 -21.61 -6.64
C ASN A 81 6.86 -20.64 -7.83
N ARG A 82 5.93 -19.68 -7.76
CA ARG A 82 5.78 -18.65 -8.78
C ARG A 82 7.00 -17.73 -8.84
N LEU A 83 7.52 -17.28 -7.69
CA LEU A 83 8.75 -16.49 -7.65
C LEU A 83 9.96 -17.26 -8.20
N ASN A 84 10.10 -18.54 -7.87
CA ASN A 84 11.18 -19.39 -8.38
C ASN A 84 11.06 -19.63 -9.90
N LEU A 85 9.83 -19.72 -10.43
CA LEU A 85 9.60 -19.80 -11.87
C LEU A 85 9.99 -18.49 -12.56
N ILE A 86 9.58 -17.35 -12.02
CA ILE A 86 9.96 -16.04 -12.54
C ILE A 86 11.48 -15.87 -12.49
N LYS A 87 12.12 -16.17 -11.36
CA LYS A 87 13.58 -16.13 -11.17
C LYS A 87 14.30 -16.89 -12.29
N ARG A 88 13.89 -18.14 -12.56
CA ARG A 88 14.52 -19.01 -13.56
C ARG A 88 14.29 -18.55 -15.00
N GLU A 89 13.13 -17.95 -15.29
CA GLU A 89 12.68 -17.71 -16.67
C GLU A 89 12.53 -16.22 -17.02
N LYS A 90 12.98 -15.30 -16.16
CA LYS A 90 12.72 -13.84 -16.28
C LYS A 90 12.96 -13.22 -17.66
N ARG A 91 13.93 -13.75 -18.42
CA ARG A 91 14.24 -13.28 -19.79
C ARG A 91 13.23 -13.75 -20.83
N THR A 92 12.81 -15.02 -20.78
CA THR A 92 11.96 -15.69 -21.79
C THR A 92 10.49 -15.75 -21.41
N LEU A 93 10.17 -15.50 -20.13
CA LEU A 93 8.83 -15.61 -19.58
C LEU A 93 7.81 -14.70 -20.27
N PRO A 94 8.12 -13.43 -20.60
CA PRO A 94 7.18 -12.57 -21.34
C PRO A 94 6.73 -13.19 -22.67
N ASP A 95 7.69 -13.62 -23.50
CA ASP A 95 7.40 -14.22 -24.81
C ASP A 95 6.63 -15.54 -24.65
N THR A 96 7.00 -16.34 -23.64
CA THR A 96 6.30 -17.59 -23.33
C THR A 96 4.85 -17.33 -22.91
N LEU A 97 4.61 -16.31 -22.09
CA LEU A 97 3.26 -15.93 -21.66
C LEU A 97 2.44 -15.31 -22.80
N GLN A 98 3.07 -14.65 -23.76
CA GLN A 98 2.42 -14.20 -24.98
C GLN A 98 1.99 -15.39 -25.85
N ALA A 99 2.90 -16.33 -26.12
CA ALA A 99 2.58 -17.54 -26.88
C ALA A 99 1.46 -18.36 -26.23
N ILE A 100 1.44 -18.48 -24.90
CA ILE A 100 0.35 -19.11 -24.16
C ILE A 100 -0.98 -18.36 -24.39
N SER A 101 -0.96 -17.02 -24.39
CA SER A 101 -2.16 -16.22 -24.62
C SER A 101 -2.70 -16.41 -26.04
N GLU A 102 -1.82 -16.50 -27.04
CA GLU A 102 -2.19 -16.80 -28.43
C GLU A 102 -2.80 -18.20 -28.57
N LYS A 103 -2.24 -19.21 -27.89
CA LYS A 103 -2.83 -20.56 -27.83
C LYS A 103 -4.22 -20.56 -27.20
N ILE A 104 -4.41 -19.85 -26.09
CA ILE A 104 -5.72 -19.72 -25.44
C ILE A 104 -6.73 -19.07 -26.39
N ARG A 105 -6.35 -17.98 -27.08
CA ARG A 105 -7.19 -17.29 -28.07
C ARG A 105 -7.56 -18.22 -29.24
N ALA A 106 -6.63 -19.07 -29.67
CA ALA A 106 -6.85 -20.09 -30.68
C ALA A 106 -7.62 -21.33 -30.17
N SER A 107 -8.16 -21.29 -28.94
CA SER A 107 -8.87 -22.41 -28.29
C SER A 107 -8.05 -23.71 -28.22
N GLN A 108 -6.72 -23.61 -28.15
CA GLN A 108 -5.83 -24.77 -28.03
C GLN A 108 -5.68 -25.19 -26.56
N THR A 109 -5.55 -26.50 -26.33
CA THR A 109 -5.30 -27.04 -24.98
C THR A 109 -3.86 -26.75 -24.55
N LEU A 110 -3.71 -26.18 -23.36
CA LEU A 110 -2.40 -25.96 -22.75
C LEU A 110 -1.85 -27.24 -22.13
N SER A 111 -0.55 -27.49 -22.32
CA SER A 111 0.18 -28.50 -21.55
C SER A 111 0.25 -28.11 -20.07
N ARG A 112 0.53 -29.09 -19.19
CA ARG A 112 0.69 -28.83 -17.75
C ARG A 112 1.79 -27.80 -17.45
N LYS A 113 2.86 -27.78 -18.24
CA LYS A 113 3.94 -26.78 -18.11
C LYS A 113 3.46 -25.37 -18.49
N GLU A 114 2.63 -25.26 -19.51
CA GLU A 114 2.03 -23.98 -19.94
C GLU A 114 0.98 -23.49 -18.94
N GLN A 115 0.15 -24.39 -18.41
CA GLN A 115 -0.80 -24.07 -17.34
C GLN A 115 -0.08 -23.48 -16.12
N ASN A 116 0.99 -24.12 -15.65
CA ASN A 116 1.77 -23.62 -14.51
C ASN A 116 2.39 -22.24 -14.79
N ARG A 117 2.81 -21.95 -16.03
CA ARG A 117 3.31 -20.61 -16.40
C ARG A 117 2.17 -19.60 -16.47
N ASN A 118 1.02 -20.01 -16.98
CA ASN A 118 -0.15 -19.15 -17.10
C ASN A 118 -0.60 -18.59 -15.73
N GLU A 119 -0.30 -19.27 -14.61
CA GLU A 119 -0.54 -18.76 -13.26
C GLU A 119 0.23 -17.45 -12.93
N ILE A 120 1.31 -17.13 -13.66
CA ILE A 120 2.08 -15.91 -13.40
C ILE A 120 1.27 -14.65 -13.74
N ARG A 121 0.43 -14.67 -14.78
CA ARG A 121 -0.39 -13.51 -15.14
C ARG A 121 -1.37 -13.16 -14.00
N PRO A 122 -2.27 -14.06 -13.55
CA PRO A 122 -3.15 -13.78 -12.41
C PRO A 122 -2.38 -13.43 -11.12
N PHE A 123 -1.18 -13.97 -10.94
CA PHE A 123 -0.33 -13.63 -9.81
C PHE A 123 0.16 -12.16 -9.84
N LEU A 124 0.64 -11.66 -10.98
CA LEU A 124 1.01 -10.26 -11.13
C LEU A 124 -0.22 -9.35 -11.03
N GLU A 125 -1.32 -9.74 -11.68
CA GLU A 125 -2.59 -9.00 -11.60
C GLU A 125 -3.09 -8.87 -10.16
N ALA A 126 -2.99 -9.94 -9.36
CA ALA A 126 -3.32 -9.91 -7.95
C ALA A 126 -2.49 -8.89 -7.16
N ILE A 127 -1.19 -8.78 -7.47
CA ILE A 127 -0.31 -7.79 -6.85
C ILE A 127 -0.77 -6.37 -7.21
N CYS A 128 -1.08 -6.10 -8.48
CA CYS A 128 -1.55 -4.78 -8.92
C CYS A 128 -2.89 -4.41 -8.31
N LEU A 129 -3.87 -5.33 -8.33
CA LEU A 129 -5.19 -5.14 -7.72
C LEU A 129 -5.10 -4.81 -6.23
N ALA A 130 -4.07 -5.30 -5.56
CA ALA A 130 -3.81 -5.06 -4.16
C ALA A 130 -3.01 -3.77 -3.90
N GLN A 131 -2.08 -3.43 -4.80
CA GLN A 131 -1.24 -2.23 -4.69
C GLN A 131 -2.04 -0.96 -4.96
N SER A 132 -2.78 -0.88 -6.06
CA SER A 132 -3.48 0.35 -6.47
C SER A 132 -4.96 0.07 -6.75
N PRO A 133 -5.75 -0.34 -5.74
CA PRO A 133 -7.14 -0.75 -5.95
C PRO A 133 -8.04 0.36 -6.50
N ASP A 134 -7.69 1.61 -6.29
CA ASP A 134 -8.36 2.82 -6.79
C ASP A 134 -8.24 2.99 -8.31
N ASP A 135 -7.11 2.61 -8.89
CA ASP A 135 -6.92 2.54 -10.35
C ASP A 135 -7.83 1.47 -11.00
N TYR A 136 -8.32 0.52 -10.21
CA TYR A 136 -9.11 -0.63 -10.66
C TYR A 136 -10.57 -0.60 -10.18
N HIS A 137 -11.14 0.58 -9.92
CA HIS A 137 -12.52 0.73 -9.45
C HIS A 137 -13.58 0.05 -10.34
N GLU A 138 -13.33 -0.11 -11.65
CA GLU A 138 -14.20 -0.88 -12.55
C GLU A 138 -14.23 -2.38 -12.19
N ILE A 139 -13.08 -2.95 -11.82
CA ILE A 139 -12.94 -4.35 -11.40
C ILE A 139 -13.59 -4.54 -10.02
N TYR A 140 -13.40 -3.57 -9.12
CA TYR A 140 -14.00 -3.59 -7.79
C TYR A 140 -15.49 -3.20 -7.77
N ALA A 141 -16.02 -2.63 -8.86
CA ALA A 141 -17.34 -1.99 -8.95
C ALA A 141 -17.58 -0.86 -7.92
N GLN A 142 -16.50 -0.33 -7.32
CA GLN A 142 -16.50 0.76 -6.35
C GLN A 142 -15.06 1.29 -6.19
N VAL A 143 -14.92 2.53 -5.71
CA VAL A 143 -13.62 3.09 -5.36
C VAL A 143 -13.14 2.45 -4.05
N ILE A 144 -11.96 1.83 -4.09
CA ILE A 144 -11.36 1.10 -2.97
C ILE A 144 -9.97 1.67 -2.68
N GLN A 145 -9.58 1.65 -1.42
CA GLN A 145 -8.27 2.09 -0.94
C GLN A 145 -7.50 0.91 -0.37
N GLN A 146 -6.17 1.00 -0.26
CA GLN A 146 -5.32 -0.06 0.29
C GLN A 146 -5.76 -0.57 1.69
N SER A 147 -6.35 0.31 2.51
CA SER A 147 -6.87 -0.07 3.84
C SER A 147 -8.07 -1.04 3.79
N ASN A 148 -8.74 -1.20 2.65
CA ASN A 148 -9.89 -2.10 2.48
C ASN A 148 -9.44 -3.57 2.26
N ILE A 149 -8.53 -4.04 3.10
CA ILE A 149 -7.80 -5.32 2.96
C ILE A 149 -8.73 -6.52 2.72
N ASP A 150 -9.87 -6.61 3.42
CA ASP A 150 -10.80 -7.75 3.27
C ASP A 150 -11.47 -7.79 1.89
N ILE A 151 -11.76 -6.62 1.29
CA ILE A 151 -12.34 -6.52 -0.04
C ILE A 151 -11.29 -6.89 -1.09
N ILE A 152 -10.06 -6.37 -0.92
CA ILE A 152 -8.90 -6.70 -1.74
C ILE A 152 -8.65 -8.21 -1.73
N TYR A 153 -8.66 -8.85 -0.56
CA TYR A 153 -8.49 -10.30 -0.47
C TYR A 153 -9.57 -11.09 -1.20
N LYS A 154 -10.83 -10.65 -1.13
CA LYS A 154 -11.90 -11.29 -1.90
C LYS A 154 -11.59 -11.23 -3.40
N MET A 155 -11.09 -10.09 -3.89
CA MET A 155 -10.77 -9.91 -5.31
C MET A 155 -9.53 -10.70 -5.75
N ILE A 156 -8.40 -10.58 -5.04
CA ILE A 156 -7.19 -11.35 -5.32
C ILE A 156 -7.49 -12.85 -5.37
N GLN A 157 -8.32 -13.33 -4.43
CA GLN A 157 -8.60 -14.75 -4.35
C GLN A 157 -9.46 -15.25 -5.53
N LEU A 158 -10.43 -14.45 -5.96
CA LEU A 158 -11.19 -14.73 -7.18
C LEU A 158 -10.24 -14.74 -8.39
N ASN A 159 -9.28 -13.81 -8.44
CA ASN A 159 -8.29 -13.75 -9.52
C ASN A 159 -7.42 -15.00 -9.60
N LEU A 160 -7.01 -15.52 -8.44
CA LEU A 160 -6.22 -16.75 -8.35
C LEU A 160 -7.08 -18.02 -8.50
N CYS A 161 -8.30 -17.91 -9.03
CA CYS A 161 -9.24 -19.02 -9.30
C CYS A 161 -9.55 -19.89 -8.07
N ARG A 162 -9.71 -19.29 -6.89
CA ARG A 162 -10.03 -20.03 -5.65
C ARG A 162 -11.46 -19.78 -5.18
N ASN A 163 -12.24 -20.86 -5.05
CA ASN A 163 -13.71 -20.84 -4.92
C ASN A 163 -14.29 -20.24 -3.62
N GLN A 164 -13.52 -20.04 -2.55
CA GLN A 164 -14.07 -19.51 -1.29
C GLN A 164 -13.09 -18.61 -0.55
N ASN A 165 -13.39 -17.32 -0.45
CA ASN A 165 -12.61 -16.43 0.41
C ASN A 165 -12.84 -16.74 1.89
N THR A 166 -11.79 -17.26 2.51
CA THR A 166 -11.76 -17.56 3.93
C THR A 166 -10.77 -16.69 4.68
N VAL A 167 -10.00 -15.82 4.04
CA VAL A 167 -8.99 -14.97 4.69
C VAL A 167 -9.59 -13.64 5.10
N LYS A 168 -9.27 -13.18 6.32
CA LYS A 168 -9.63 -11.87 6.84
C LYS A 168 -8.49 -11.25 7.61
N ASN A 169 -8.51 -9.93 7.67
CA ASN A 169 -7.80 -9.17 8.68
C ASN A 169 -8.52 -9.32 10.04
N LEU A 170 -7.88 -9.99 11.00
CA LEU A 170 -8.46 -10.27 12.31
C LEU A 170 -8.39 -9.05 13.25
N PHE A 171 -7.34 -8.25 13.10
CA PHE A 171 -7.06 -7.08 13.92
C PHE A 171 -5.96 -6.26 13.25
N SER A 172 -6.05 -4.94 13.39
CA SER A 172 -4.98 -4.01 13.01
C SER A 172 -4.76 -2.99 14.08
N LYS A 173 -3.53 -2.47 14.15
CA LYS A 173 -3.14 -1.43 15.10
C LYS A 173 -1.88 -0.72 14.64
N THR A 174 -1.89 0.61 14.69
CA THR A 174 -0.67 1.42 14.60
C THR A 174 0.05 1.45 15.95
N ILE A 175 1.35 1.16 15.93
CA ILE A 175 2.18 0.99 17.13
C ILE A 175 3.41 1.89 17.02
N SER A 176 3.72 2.59 18.11
CA SER A 176 4.99 3.32 18.28
C SER A 176 5.84 2.69 19.37
N LEU A 177 7.08 2.36 19.04
CA LEU A 177 8.07 1.75 19.92
C LEU A 177 9.30 2.66 20.00
N ALA A 178 9.75 2.99 21.21
CA ALA A 178 10.78 4.02 21.43
C ALA A 178 12.22 3.53 21.20
N SER A 179 12.42 2.21 21.18
CA SER A 179 13.73 1.59 21.15
C SER A 179 13.71 0.21 20.50
N SER A 180 14.86 -0.26 20.05
CA SER A 180 15.05 -1.62 19.56
C SER A 180 14.68 -2.67 20.62
N GLN A 181 14.90 -2.38 21.90
CA GLN A 181 14.49 -3.25 23.00
C GLN A 181 12.97 -3.44 23.03
N ASN A 182 12.19 -2.37 22.83
CA ASN A 182 10.73 -2.48 22.78
C ASN A 182 10.24 -3.24 21.53
N VAL A 183 10.98 -3.15 20.41
CA VAL A 183 10.70 -3.97 19.21
C VAL A 183 10.95 -5.46 19.51
N LYS A 184 12.04 -5.81 20.19
CA LYS A 184 12.32 -7.18 20.61
C LYS A 184 11.25 -7.72 21.56
N GLU A 185 10.85 -6.92 22.55
CA GLU A 185 9.74 -7.26 23.45
C GLU A 185 8.43 -7.47 22.70
N PHE A 186 8.13 -6.63 21.71
CA PHE A 186 6.98 -6.82 20.82
C PHE A 186 7.03 -8.15 20.08
N LEU A 187 8.16 -8.49 19.46
CA LEU A 187 8.33 -9.79 18.79
C LEU A 187 8.22 -10.97 19.77
N GLN A 188 8.71 -10.83 21.01
CA GLN A 188 8.54 -11.86 22.04
C GLN A 188 7.06 -12.01 22.45
N GLN A 189 6.31 -10.91 22.62
CA GLN A 189 4.88 -10.97 22.90
C GLN A 189 4.10 -11.59 21.74
N LEU A 190 4.43 -11.26 20.49
CA LEU A 190 3.84 -11.92 19.33
C LEU A 190 4.12 -13.43 19.32
N HIS A 191 5.29 -13.87 19.76
CA HIS A 191 5.61 -15.30 19.92
C HIS A 191 4.66 -16.01 20.89
N ILE A 192 4.26 -15.34 21.97
CA ILE A 192 3.34 -15.88 22.98
C ILE A 192 1.90 -15.90 22.43
N ILE A 193 1.49 -14.82 21.78
CA ILE A 193 0.13 -14.61 21.29
C ILE A 193 -0.18 -15.51 20.09
N LEU A 194 0.77 -15.68 19.17
CA LEU A 194 0.58 -16.39 17.90
C LEU A 194 0.94 -17.89 18.04
N PRO A 195 -0.03 -18.81 17.89
CA PRO A 195 0.24 -20.25 17.87
C PRO A 195 1.00 -20.64 16.60
N ALA A 196 1.97 -21.57 16.69
CA ALA A 196 2.77 -22.00 15.53
C ALA A 196 1.93 -22.57 14.37
N LYS A 197 0.83 -23.27 14.66
CA LYS A 197 -0.08 -23.87 13.66
C LYS A 197 -1.18 -22.92 13.18
N SER A 198 -1.18 -21.66 13.63
CA SER A 198 -2.31 -20.75 13.37
C SER A 198 -2.31 -20.13 11.97
N HIS A 199 -1.19 -20.21 11.23
CA HIS A 199 -1.00 -19.57 9.93
C HIS A 199 -1.46 -18.10 9.97
N VAL A 200 -0.86 -17.32 10.87
CA VAL A 200 -1.11 -15.87 10.95
C VAL A 200 0.04 -15.17 10.25
N ALA A 201 -0.28 -14.43 9.19
CA ALA A 201 0.64 -13.50 8.57
C ALA A 201 0.47 -12.12 9.25
N VAL A 202 1.58 -11.51 9.63
CA VAL A 202 1.64 -10.14 10.13
C VAL A 202 2.15 -9.28 8.99
N VAL A 203 1.35 -8.30 8.58
CA VAL A 203 1.72 -7.30 7.57
C VAL A 203 2.06 -6.02 8.32
N CYS A 204 3.26 -5.50 8.12
CA CYS A 204 3.75 -4.27 8.73
C CYS A 204 4.01 -3.22 7.66
N SER A 205 3.47 -2.02 7.85
CA SER A 205 3.61 -0.91 6.92
C SER A 205 4.15 0.34 7.60
N SER A 206 5.14 0.98 6.96
CA SER A 206 5.46 2.39 7.18
C SER A 206 4.66 3.26 6.20
N GLU A 207 5.01 4.54 6.10
CA GLU A 207 4.42 5.43 5.11
C GLU A 207 4.67 5.03 3.65
N GLU A 208 5.85 4.47 3.37
CA GLU A 208 6.33 4.22 2.01
C GLU A 208 6.63 2.75 1.71
N HIS A 209 6.67 1.86 2.71
CA HIS A 209 6.98 0.44 2.49
C HIS A 209 6.10 -0.51 3.30
N THR A 210 5.91 -1.72 2.78
CA THR A 210 5.17 -2.79 3.45
C THR A 210 5.95 -4.10 3.39
N VAL A 211 6.05 -4.78 4.53
CA VAL A 211 6.71 -6.08 4.69
C VAL A 211 5.84 -7.07 5.44
N GLY A 212 6.17 -8.36 5.30
CA GLY A 212 5.39 -9.44 5.89
C GLY A 212 6.25 -10.36 6.74
N PHE A 213 5.71 -10.87 7.85
CA PHE A 213 6.32 -12.00 8.53
C PHE A 213 5.29 -12.91 9.20
N LYS A 214 5.67 -14.16 9.45
CA LYS A 214 4.83 -15.11 10.18
C LYS A 214 5.67 -16.00 11.07
N LYS A 215 5.05 -16.51 12.14
CA LYS A 215 5.71 -17.47 13.02
C LYS A 215 6.03 -18.76 12.25
N HIS A 216 7.27 -19.19 12.35
CA HIS A 216 7.79 -20.41 11.75
C HIS A 216 8.18 -21.42 12.86
N LYS A 217 8.70 -22.58 12.47
CA LYS A 217 9.21 -23.62 13.40
C LYS A 217 10.37 -23.06 14.25
N ASP A 218 10.64 -23.73 15.37
CA ASP A 218 11.82 -23.46 16.22
C ASP A 218 11.90 -22.01 16.74
N ASN A 219 10.75 -21.39 17.00
CA ASN A 219 10.64 -19.99 17.45
C ASN A 219 11.36 -18.98 16.52
N THR A 220 11.34 -19.27 15.22
CA THR A 220 11.82 -18.35 14.17
C THR A 220 10.66 -17.65 13.49
N TRP A 221 10.98 -16.60 12.75
CA TRP A 221 10.10 -15.83 11.90
C TRP A 221 10.47 -16.09 10.45
N LEU A 222 9.48 -16.45 9.65
CA LEU A 222 9.61 -16.34 8.20
C LEU A 222 9.30 -14.89 7.83
N PHE A 223 10.29 -14.19 7.28
CA PHE A 223 10.22 -12.78 6.91
C PHE A 223 10.28 -12.61 5.39
N MET A 224 9.41 -11.76 4.86
CA MET A 224 9.23 -11.50 3.44
C MET A 224 9.31 -10.00 3.18
N ASP A 225 10.23 -9.63 2.30
CA ASP A 225 10.39 -8.27 1.78
C ASP A 225 10.83 -8.36 0.32
N ILE A 226 10.08 -7.71 -0.57
CA ILE A 226 10.35 -7.70 -2.02
C ILE A 226 11.74 -7.13 -2.36
N ASN A 227 12.29 -6.26 -1.50
CA ASN A 227 13.63 -5.67 -1.70
C ASN A 227 14.77 -6.62 -1.30
N HIS A 228 14.46 -7.69 -0.56
CA HIS A 228 15.44 -8.56 0.10
C HIS A 228 15.17 -10.05 -0.20
N LEU A 229 14.67 -10.36 -1.40
CA LEU A 229 14.42 -11.73 -1.84
C LEU A 229 15.74 -12.50 -2.03
N TYR A 230 15.76 -13.76 -1.60
CA TYR A 230 16.88 -14.70 -1.76
C TYR A 230 18.20 -14.26 -1.08
N GLU A 231 18.17 -13.38 -0.08
CA GLU A 231 19.39 -12.94 0.63
C GLU A 231 20.06 -14.05 1.44
N GLN A 232 19.29 -15.00 1.97
CA GLN A 232 19.80 -16.11 2.80
C GLN A 232 19.98 -17.42 2.04
N SER A 233 19.31 -17.60 0.90
CA SER A 233 19.29 -18.85 0.13
C SER A 233 18.89 -18.60 -1.31
N GLU A 234 19.43 -19.39 -2.24
CA GLU A 234 18.98 -19.42 -3.63
C GLU A 234 17.68 -20.21 -3.83
N GLU A 235 17.30 -21.08 -2.88
CA GLU A 235 16.16 -21.99 -3.01
C GLU A 235 14.82 -21.35 -2.63
N TYR A 236 14.86 -20.39 -1.69
CA TYR A 236 13.66 -19.77 -1.15
C TYR A 236 13.79 -18.23 -1.09
N PRO A 237 12.69 -17.50 -1.35
CA PRO A 237 12.71 -16.03 -1.47
C PRO A 237 12.66 -15.28 -0.14
N TYR A 238 12.42 -15.96 0.98
CA TYR A 238 12.23 -15.34 2.31
C TYR A 238 13.48 -15.48 3.19
N GLN A 239 13.43 -14.88 4.38
CA GLN A 239 14.46 -15.05 5.42
C GLN A 239 13.87 -15.80 6.63
N LEU A 240 14.67 -16.63 7.30
CA LEU A 240 14.34 -17.30 8.56
C LEU A 240 15.15 -16.67 9.69
N LEU A 241 14.46 -15.97 10.59
CA LEU A 241 15.07 -15.04 11.54
C LEU A 241 14.64 -15.35 12.97
N THR A 242 15.55 -15.24 13.95
CA THR A 242 15.12 -15.15 15.36
C THR A 242 14.55 -13.76 15.64
N SER A 243 13.84 -13.56 16.77
CA SER A 243 13.38 -12.21 17.15
C SER A 243 14.54 -11.20 17.28
N GLU A 244 15.72 -11.66 17.68
CA GLU A 244 16.93 -10.84 17.78
C GLU A 244 17.43 -10.36 16.40
N GLU A 245 17.27 -11.17 15.35
CA GLU A 245 17.66 -10.79 13.98
C GLU A 245 16.57 -10.04 13.24
N LEU A 246 15.30 -10.41 13.46
CA LEU A 246 14.18 -9.74 12.83
C LEU A 246 14.10 -8.27 13.27
N CYS A 247 14.45 -7.96 14.52
CA CYS A 247 14.46 -6.58 15.01
C CYS A 247 15.26 -5.62 14.10
N PRO A 248 16.59 -5.76 13.90
CA PRO A 248 17.34 -4.86 13.03
C PRO A 248 16.90 -4.92 11.56
N ILE A 249 16.40 -6.07 11.09
CA ILE A 249 15.87 -6.19 9.73
C ILE A 249 14.59 -5.37 9.55
N LEU A 250 13.69 -5.33 10.54
CA LEU A 250 12.50 -4.47 10.48
C LEU A 250 12.86 -2.99 10.38
N TYR A 251 13.87 -2.52 11.12
CA TYR A 251 14.37 -1.15 10.99
C TYR A 251 14.86 -0.88 9.57
N LYS A 252 15.75 -1.75 9.06
CA LYS A 252 16.31 -1.61 7.71
C LYS A 252 15.23 -1.61 6.62
N SER A 253 14.32 -2.58 6.68
CA SER A 253 13.28 -2.77 5.67
C SER A 253 12.22 -1.66 5.68
N LEU A 254 11.86 -1.13 6.86
CA LEU A 254 10.93 0.01 6.96
C LEU A 254 11.64 1.38 6.83
N PHE A 255 12.87 1.36 6.31
CA PHE A 255 13.72 2.53 6.09
C PHE A 255 13.92 3.40 7.33
N GLU A 256 13.96 2.78 8.50
CA GLU A 256 14.09 3.45 9.79
C GLU A 256 15.56 3.53 10.21
N SER A 257 16.03 4.76 10.45
CA SER A 257 17.41 5.04 10.88
C SER A 257 17.49 5.63 12.29
N SER A 258 16.34 5.94 12.92
CA SER A 258 16.24 6.42 14.29
C SER A 258 16.25 5.25 15.29
N LYS A 259 16.13 5.58 16.58
CA LYS A 259 16.01 4.59 17.66
C LYS A 259 14.60 4.05 17.80
N SER A 260 13.59 4.82 17.39
CA SER A 260 12.18 4.45 17.44
C SER A 260 11.75 3.70 16.18
N LEU A 261 10.63 3.00 16.26
CA LEU A 261 9.96 2.38 15.12
C LEU A 261 8.46 2.64 15.25
N VAL A 262 7.89 3.26 14.22
CA VAL A 262 6.44 3.52 14.11
C VAL A 262 5.91 2.85 12.86
N PHE A 263 4.91 1.99 13.02
CA PHE A 263 4.39 1.17 11.94
C PHE A 263 2.95 0.74 12.20
N HIS A 264 2.23 0.45 11.14
CA HIS A 264 0.92 -0.15 11.18
C HIS A 264 1.01 -1.68 11.01
N CYS A 265 0.37 -2.44 11.89
CA CYS A 265 0.29 -3.91 11.77
C CYS A 265 -1.12 -4.35 11.40
N SER A 266 -1.22 -5.34 10.50
CA SER A 266 -2.44 -6.11 10.25
C SER A 266 -2.19 -7.60 10.44
N PHE A 267 -3.10 -8.28 11.14
CA PHE A 267 -2.99 -9.70 11.47
C PHE A 267 -3.94 -10.53 10.62
N ILE A 268 -3.40 -11.23 9.63
CA ILE A 268 -4.15 -11.89 8.57
C ILE A 268 -4.20 -13.39 8.81
N ALA A 269 -5.41 -13.97 8.80
CA ALA A 269 -5.61 -15.41 8.96
C ALA A 269 -6.93 -15.87 8.35
N LYS A 270 -7.15 -17.20 8.31
CA LYS A 270 -8.49 -17.76 8.07
C LYS A 270 -9.52 -17.23 9.09
N SER A 271 -10.67 -16.83 8.58
CA SER A 271 -11.87 -16.39 9.27
C SER A 271 -12.46 -17.48 10.16
N GLY A 272 -13.36 -17.10 11.08
CA GLY A 272 -13.99 -18.01 12.03
C GLY A 272 -13.16 -18.37 13.26
N LYS A 273 -11.89 -17.92 13.35
CA LYS A 273 -11.00 -18.19 14.48
C LYS A 273 -11.20 -17.25 15.68
N ARG A 274 -12.39 -17.24 16.29
CA ARG A 274 -12.76 -16.30 17.38
C ARG A 274 -11.75 -16.24 18.53
N ASN A 275 -11.29 -17.39 19.04
CA ASN A 275 -10.33 -17.46 20.15
C ASN A 275 -8.97 -16.85 19.77
N LEU A 276 -8.52 -17.05 18.53
CA LEU A 276 -7.29 -16.46 18.02
C LEU A 276 -7.45 -14.95 17.87
N THR A 277 -8.57 -14.48 17.31
CA THR A 277 -8.87 -13.05 17.21
C THR A 277 -8.85 -12.38 18.58
N GLN A 278 -9.45 -12.99 19.60
CA GLN A 278 -9.44 -12.43 20.95
C GLN A 278 -8.03 -12.37 21.55
N LYS A 279 -7.20 -13.40 21.33
CA LYS A 279 -5.79 -13.37 21.73
C LYS A 279 -4.99 -12.29 21.02
N ILE A 280 -5.18 -12.11 19.70
CA ILE A 280 -4.48 -11.06 18.95
C ILE A 280 -4.91 -9.66 19.44
N ARG A 281 -6.18 -9.49 19.80
CA ARG A 281 -6.69 -8.20 20.31
C ARG A 281 -6.07 -7.77 21.64
N THR A 282 -5.47 -8.67 22.43
CA THR A 282 -4.75 -8.28 23.65
C THR A 282 -3.53 -7.39 23.37
N ILE A 283 -3.05 -7.34 22.12
CA ILE A 283 -2.02 -6.39 21.68
C ILE A 283 -2.47 -4.94 21.93
N ASP A 284 -3.77 -4.67 21.84
CA ASP A 284 -4.31 -3.34 22.12
C ASP A 284 -4.05 -2.89 23.56
N ASP A 285 -4.14 -3.83 24.50
CA ASP A 285 -3.89 -3.61 25.93
C ASP A 285 -2.38 -3.59 26.26
N LEU A 286 -1.59 -4.41 25.57
CA LEU A 286 -0.13 -4.46 25.76
C LEU A 286 0.58 -3.20 25.22
N TYR A 287 0.03 -2.60 24.17
CA TYR A 287 0.58 -1.41 23.52
C TYR A 287 -0.47 -0.29 23.50
N PRO A 288 -0.88 0.24 24.68
CA PRO A 288 -1.95 1.22 24.75
C PRO A 288 -1.50 2.56 24.17
N ILE A 289 -2.46 3.32 23.64
CA ILE A 289 -2.21 4.71 23.27
C ILE A 289 -2.03 5.53 24.56
N SER A 290 -0.91 6.22 24.68
CA SER A 290 -0.48 7.00 25.84
C SER A 290 0.23 8.28 25.39
N SER A 291 0.30 9.28 26.26
CA SER A 291 0.93 10.57 25.94
C SER A 291 2.37 10.40 25.51
N GLU A 292 3.14 9.50 26.15
CA GLU A 292 4.55 9.25 25.81
C GLU A 292 4.68 8.61 24.42
N ARG A 293 3.83 7.63 24.10
CA ARG A 293 3.91 6.92 22.81
C ARG A 293 3.48 7.78 21.63
N ILE A 294 2.58 8.73 21.83
CA ILE A 294 2.15 9.67 20.79
C ILE A 294 3.30 10.59 20.37
N GLN A 295 4.25 10.90 21.25
CA GLN A 295 5.41 11.74 20.92
C GLN A 295 6.48 11.01 20.10
N ILE A 296 6.35 9.69 19.93
CA ILE A 296 7.32 8.90 19.17
C ILE A 296 7.02 9.04 17.68
N SER A 297 8.00 9.56 16.94
CA SER A 297 8.01 9.59 15.48
C SER A 297 9.11 8.69 14.90
N ASN A 298 8.98 8.34 13.63
CA ASN A 298 10.05 7.73 12.84
C ASN A 298 11.11 8.77 12.42
N CYS A 299 12.17 8.33 11.73
CA CYS A 299 13.25 9.22 11.25
C CYS A 299 12.79 10.31 10.25
N ARG A 300 11.60 10.18 9.67
CA ARG A 300 10.97 11.15 8.76
C ARG A 300 10.01 12.12 9.47
N GLY A 301 9.78 11.94 10.76
CA GLY A 301 8.90 12.79 11.56
C GLY A 301 7.42 12.37 11.59
N TYR A 302 7.08 11.18 11.07
CA TYR A 302 5.72 10.63 11.15
C TYR A 302 5.52 9.85 12.44
N GLY A 303 4.48 10.20 13.19
CA GLY A 303 4.06 9.52 14.41
C GLY A 303 2.87 8.58 14.21
N ALA A 304 2.31 8.15 15.35
CA ALA A 304 1.21 7.19 15.39
C ALA A 304 -0.07 7.70 14.73
N LEU A 305 -0.35 9.00 14.83
CA LEU A 305 -1.59 9.57 14.30
C LEU A 305 -1.54 9.54 12.78
N ALA A 306 -0.47 10.07 12.18
CA ALA A 306 -0.30 10.10 10.73
C ALA A 306 -0.42 8.71 10.09
N LEU A 307 0.30 7.72 10.61
CA LEU A 307 0.25 6.34 10.15
C LEU A 307 -1.11 5.67 10.39
N ALA A 308 -1.78 5.97 11.51
CA ALA A 308 -3.14 5.49 11.75
C ALA A 308 -4.15 6.09 10.76
N VAL A 309 -4.02 7.37 10.41
CA VAL A 309 -4.87 8.01 9.39
C VAL A 309 -4.64 7.37 8.02
N GLN A 310 -3.38 7.23 7.59
CA GLN A 310 -3.03 6.60 6.32
C GLN A 310 -3.69 5.22 6.17
N ASN A 311 -3.69 4.43 7.23
CA ASN A 311 -4.18 3.05 7.24
C ASN A 311 -5.68 2.89 7.61
N ASP A 312 -6.43 3.98 7.79
CA ASP A 312 -7.82 3.97 8.31
C ASP A 312 -7.97 3.26 9.67
N ASP A 313 -6.96 3.31 10.53
CA ASP A 313 -7.01 2.81 11.91
C ASP A 313 -7.80 3.79 12.79
N ARG A 314 -9.12 3.77 12.62
CA ARG A 314 -10.07 4.63 13.34
C ARG A 314 -10.02 4.44 14.85
N SER A 315 -9.66 3.25 15.32
CA SER A 315 -9.55 2.96 16.76
C SER A 315 -8.39 3.74 17.37
N THR A 316 -7.21 3.67 16.76
CA THR A 316 -6.03 4.41 17.21
C THR A 316 -6.26 5.91 17.08
N VAL A 317 -6.79 6.39 15.95
CA VAL A 317 -7.13 7.82 15.74
C VAL A 317 -8.06 8.31 16.85
N TRP A 318 -9.16 7.60 17.12
CA TRP A 318 -10.12 7.99 18.15
C TRP A 318 -9.49 8.05 19.54
N LYS A 319 -8.64 7.08 19.91
CA LYS A 319 -7.94 7.07 21.20
C LYS A 319 -6.99 8.26 21.34
N ILE A 320 -6.21 8.57 20.29
CA ILE A 320 -5.30 9.71 20.27
C ILE A 320 -6.08 11.01 20.42
N LEU A 321 -7.14 11.21 19.64
CA LEU A 321 -7.98 12.41 19.71
C LEU A 321 -8.67 12.58 21.06
N ARG A 322 -9.13 11.48 21.67
CA ARG A 322 -9.72 11.51 23.03
C ARG A 322 -8.71 11.93 24.09
N LEU A 323 -7.46 11.47 23.98
CA LEU A 323 -6.39 11.91 24.87
C LEU A 323 -6.07 13.39 24.66
N HIS A 324 -5.97 13.83 23.40
CA HIS A 324 -5.74 15.23 23.05
C HIS A 324 -6.79 16.17 23.64
N ASN A 325 -8.07 15.80 23.59
CA ASN A 325 -9.15 16.61 24.16
C ASN A 325 -9.08 16.75 25.70
N ARG A 326 -8.37 15.85 26.38
CA ARG A 326 -8.13 15.94 27.83
C ARG A 326 -6.87 16.73 28.16
N SER A 327 -5.82 16.54 27.36
CA SER A 327 -4.55 17.24 27.48
C SER A 327 -3.93 17.33 26.10
N PRO A 328 -3.45 18.51 25.64
CA PRO A 328 -2.86 18.64 24.32
C PRO A 328 -1.61 17.75 24.21
N VAL A 329 -1.68 16.73 23.35
CA VAL A 329 -0.59 15.76 23.11
C VAL A 329 -0.20 15.63 21.63
N ILE A 330 -0.90 16.30 20.73
CA ILE A 330 -0.61 16.20 19.29
C ILE A 330 0.22 17.44 18.94
N SER A 331 1.43 17.24 18.43
CA SER A 331 2.27 18.32 17.94
C SER A 331 1.70 18.88 16.63
N GLN A 332 2.11 20.09 16.28
CA GLN A 332 1.66 20.73 15.05
C GLN A 332 2.09 19.95 13.79
N SER A 333 3.33 19.44 13.76
CA SER A 333 3.82 18.64 12.63
C SER A 333 3.04 17.33 12.46
N GLU A 334 2.72 16.65 13.56
CA GLU A 334 1.96 15.41 13.52
C GLU A 334 0.51 15.65 13.05
N LEU A 335 -0.07 16.78 13.45
CA LEU A 335 -1.37 17.21 12.93
C LEU A 335 -1.31 17.49 11.43
N GLU A 336 -0.29 18.19 10.95
CA GLU A 336 -0.08 18.46 9.52
C GLU A 336 0.03 17.15 8.73
N HIS A 337 0.85 16.20 9.17
CA HIS A 337 0.94 14.88 8.53
C HIS A 337 -0.40 14.11 8.55
N ALA A 338 -1.14 14.17 9.66
CA ALA A 338 -2.45 13.54 9.76
C ALA A 338 -3.47 14.15 8.78
N LEU A 339 -3.46 15.48 8.62
CA LEU A 339 -4.32 16.17 7.65
C LEU A 339 -3.92 15.83 6.22
N PHE A 340 -2.61 15.75 5.94
CA PHE A 340 -2.11 15.30 4.66
C PHE A 340 -2.63 13.91 4.31
N TYR A 341 -2.43 12.89 5.16
CA TYR A 341 -2.92 11.54 4.88
C TYR A 341 -4.45 11.46 4.86
N ALA A 342 -5.14 12.25 5.67
CA ALA A 342 -6.59 12.28 5.63
C ALA A 342 -7.09 12.78 4.26
N ALA A 343 -6.42 13.78 3.71
CA ALA A 343 -6.71 14.35 2.40
C ALA A 343 -6.23 13.47 1.24
N ALA A 344 -5.02 12.88 1.32
CA ALA A 344 -4.40 12.10 0.26
C ALA A 344 -4.95 10.67 0.14
N CYS A 345 -5.40 10.06 1.25
CA CYS A 345 -5.93 8.69 1.28
C CYS A 345 -7.47 8.64 1.38
N ASN A 346 -8.15 9.72 0.99
CA ASN A 346 -9.62 9.84 1.00
C ASN A 346 -10.30 9.49 2.35
N ARG A 347 -9.71 9.88 3.48
CA ARG A 347 -10.20 9.54 4.82
C ARG A 347 -11.25 10.53 5.32
N SER A 348 -12.33 10.71 4.57
CA SER A 348 -13.38 11.71 4.89
C SER A 348 -13.92 11.58 6.32
N SER A 349 -14.14 10.36 6.82
CA SER A 349 -14.61 10.13 8.19
C SER A 349 -13.61 10.59 9.25
N ILE A 350 -12.32 10.33 9.02
CA ILE A 350 -11.23 10.75 9.92
C ILE A 350 -11.00 12.26 9.82
N MET A 351 -10.98 12.81 8.60
CA MET A 351 -10.90 14.26 8.36
C MET A 351 -11.99 15.01 9.16
N ASN A 352 -13.22 14.51 9.11
CA ASN A 352 -14.32 15.08 9.89
C ASN A 352 -14.07 15.00 11.41
N GLN A 353 -13.46 13.93 11.92
CA GLN A 353 -13.09 13.83 13.33
C GLN A 353 -11.98 14.83 13.70
N LEU A 354 -10.94 14.95 12.87
CA LEU A 354 -9.82 15.87 13.08
C LEU A 354 -10.33 17.33 13.17
N ILE A 355 -11.14 17.77 12.20
CA ILE A 355 -11.66 19.14 12.15
C ILE A 355 -12.54 19.46 13.37
N ASN A 356 -13.45 18.56 13.73
CA ASN A 356 -14.41 18.80 14.81
C ASN A 356 -13.80 18.74 16.21
N ILE A 357 -12.76 17.93 16.44
CA ILE A 357 -12.17 17.75 17.77
C ILE A 357 -11.06 18.77 18.03
N LEU A 358 -10.27 19.14 17.02
CA LEU A 358 -9.03 19.89 17.22
C LEU A 358 -9.15 21.41 16.96
N LYS A 359 -10.32 21.90 16.52
CA LYS A 359 -10.54 23.32 16.15
C LYS A 359 -9.37 23.90 15.33
N ILE A 360 -9.03 23.19 14.26
CA ILE A 360 -7.87 23.50 13.42
C ILE A 360 -8.19 24.62 12.44
N ASP A 361 -7.17 25.38 12.04
CA ASP A 361 -7.26 26.17 10.81
C ASP A 361 -7.16 25.23 9.60
N ILE A 362 -8.31 24.95 8.98
CA ILE A 362 -8.46 24.04 7.83
C ILE A 362 -7.75 24.54 6.56
N ASN A 363 -7.32 25.80 6.54
CA ASN A 363 -6.58 26.37 5.42
C ASN A 363 -5.07 26.24 5.60
N ARG A 364 -4.60 25.99 6.83
CA ARG A 364 -3.18 25.86 7.11
C ARG A 364 -2.57 24.74 6.26
N PRO A 365 -1.40 24.96 5.62
CA PRO A 365 -0.75 23.94 4.85
C PRO A 365 -0.41 22.68 5.65
N CYS A 366 -0.55 21.53 5.01
CA CYS A 366 -0.23 20.23 5.59
C CYS A 366 0.86 19.46 4.82
N ASN A 367 1.28 19.94 3.65
CA ASN A 367 2.32 19.32 2.84
C ASN A 367 2.91 20.32 1.84
N HIS A 368 4.20 20.67 1.96
CA HIS A 368 4.89 21.56 1.00
C HIS A 368 4.06 22.80 0.60
N ASP A 369 3.48 23.49 1.60
CA ASP A 369 2.61 24.67 1.44
C ASP A 369 1.23 24.42 0.78
N ASP A 370 0.88 23.17 0.46
CA ASP A 370 -0.47 22.82 0.04
C ASP A 370 -1.42 22.74 1.24
N SER A 371 -2.59 23.36 1.12
CA SER A 371 -3.70 23.19 2.06
C SER A 371 -4.32 21.78 1.96
N PRO A 372 -5.05 21.30 2.98
CA PRO A 372 -5.79 20.04 2.93
C PRO A 372 -6.72 19.94 1.72
N LEU A 373 -7.35 21.04 1.31
CA LEU A 373 -8.16 21.10 0.10
C LEU A 373 -7.32 20.91 -1.16
N GLY A 374 -6.16 21.57 -1.24
CA GLY A 374 -5.21 21.42 -2.36
C GLY A 374 -4.70 19.99 -2.50
N VAL A 375 -4.36 19.34 -1.38
CA VAL A 375 -3.96 17.92 -1.35
C VAL A 375 -5.11 17.03 -1.82
N ALA A 376 -6.32 17.18 -1.27
CA ALA A 376 -7.46 16.37 -1.68
C ALA A 376 -7.80 16.54 -3.18
N CYS A 377 -7.65 17.76 -3.72
CA CYS A 377 -7.81 18.04 -5.15
C CYS A 377 -6.71 17.40 -6.01
N ARG A 378 -5.45 17.42 -5.55
CA ARG A 378 -4.34 16.74 -6.22
C ARG A 378 -4.61 15.24 -6.35
N TYR A 379 -5.10 14.59 -5.30
CA TYR A 379 -5.36 13.14 -5.32
C TYR A 379 -6.77 12.76 -5.81
N GLY A 380 -7.58 13.74 -6.24
CA GLY A 380 -8.93 13.48 -6.76
C GLY A 380 -9.93 12.96 -5.72
N ASN A 381 -9.68 13.21 -4.43
CA ASN A 381 -10.44 12.65 -3.32
C ASN A 381 -11.73 13.43 -3.04
N GLU A 382 -12.73 13.24 -3.90
CA GLU A 382 -14.00 13.96 -3.89
C GLU A 382 -14.68 13.98 -2.53
N SER A 383 -14.68 12.87 -1.77
CA SER A 383 -15.37 12.82 -0.47
C SER A 383 -14.75 13.77 0.54
N VAL A 384 -13.43 13.95 0.53
CA VAL A 384 -12.74 14.92 1.37
C VAL A 384 -12.94 16.34 0.85
N VAL A 385 -12.90 16.54 -0.48
CA VAL A 385 -13.16 17.86 -1.08
C VAL A 385 -14.57 18.34 -0.74
N GLN A 386 -15.59 17.49 -0.89
CA GLN A 386 -16.97 17.81 -0.50
C GLN A 386 -17.09 18.14 0.98
N LEU A 387 -16.39 17.42 1.85
CA LEU A 387 -16.39 17.68 3.28
C LEU A 387 -15.78 19.05 3.60
N LEU A 388 -14.59 19.34 3.06
CA LEU A 388 -13.88 20.60 3.31
C LEU A 388 -14.64 21.81 2.76
N LEU A 389 -15.25 21.69 1.58
CA LEU A 389 -16.03 22.77 0.96
C LEU A 389 -17.33 23.11 1.70
N ARG A 390 -17.77 22.30 2.66
CA ARG A 390 -18.92 22.62 3.52
C ARG A 390 -18.55 23.57 4.65
N ASP A 391 -17.27 23.70 4.99
CA ASP A 391 -16.85 24.63 6.01
C ASP A 391 -16.90 26.07 5.47
N ALA A 392 -17.57 26.96 6.18
CA ALA A 392 -17.75 28.35 5.76
C ALA A 392 -16.43 29.14 5.69
N ASN A 393 -15.39 28.67 6.39
CA ASN A 393 -14.09 29.35 6.46
C ASN A 393 -13.08 28.82 5.43
N ILE A 394 -13.48 27.88 4.56
CA ILE A 394 -12.56 27.28 3.58
C ILE A 394 -12.17 28.30 2.49
N SER A 395 -10.87 28.46 2.29
CA SER A 395 -10.28 29.30 1.25
C SER A 395 -10.07 28.51 -0.03
N VAL A 396 -11.12 28.42 -0.85
CA VAL A 396 -11.15 27.61 -2.10
C VAL A 396 -10.02 28.00 -3.08
N ASN A 397 -9.59 29.26 -3.05
CA ASN A 397 -8.59 29.83 -3.96
C ASN A 397 -7.20 30.03 -3.33
N MET A 398 -6.93 29.41 -2.17
CA MET A 398 -5.64 29.53 -1.50
C MET A 398 -4.51 29.05 -2.41
N GLN A 399 -3.49 29.89 -2.61
CA GLN A 399 -2.31 29.56 -3.39
C GLN A 399 -1.21 29.01 -2.49
N ASN A 400 -0.57 27.92 -2.90
CA ASN A 400 0.65 27.43 -2.25
C ASN A 400 1.86 28.31 -2.63
N SER A 401 3.06 27.94 -2.17
CA SER A 401 4.31 28.68 -2.44
C SER A 401 4.75 28.74 -3.90
N LYS A 402 4.04 28.05 -4.82
CA LYS A 402 4.25 28.11 -6.28
C LYS A 402 3.12 28.87 -6.98
N GLY A 403 2.26 29.55 -6.24
CA GLY A 403 1.06 30.20 -6.77
C GLY A 403 -0.04 29.22 -7.21
N MET A 404 0.05 27.93 -6.87
CA MET A 404 -0.93 26.93 -7.33
C MET A 404 -2.17 26.90 -6.44
N THR A 405 -3.35 27.03 -7.04
CA THR A 405 -4.64 26.85 -6.36
C THR A 405 -5.07 25.37 -6.33
N PRO A 406 -6.03 24.97 -5.47
CA PRO A 406 -6.60 23.61 -5.49
C PRO A 406 -7.12 23.18 -6.86
N LEU A 407 -7.74 24.11 -7.62
CA LEU A 407 -8.19 23.83 -8.99
C LEU A 407 -7.01 23.56 -9.94
N MET A 408 -5.93 24.34 -9.85
CA MET A 408 -4.72 24.10 -10.64
C MET A 408 -4.05 22.77 -10.30
N LEU A 409 -4.02 22.40 -9.01
CA LEU A 409 -3.52 21.11 -8.56
C LEU A 409 -4.36 19.95 -9.10
N ALA A 410 -5.70 20.09 -9.11
CA ALA A 410 -6.58 19.12 -9.76
C ALA A 410 -6.31 19.03 -11.27
N CYS A 411 -6.17 20.15 -11.99
CA CYS A 411 -5.90 20.15 -13.43
C CYS A 411 -4.57 19.45 -13.78
N LYS A 412 -3.54 19.62 -12.95
CA LYS A 412 -2.21 19.01 -13.15
C LYS A 412 -2.20 17.49 -12.92
N SER A 413 -3.13 16.98 -12.12
CA SER A 413 -3.10 15.61 -11.60
C SER A 413 -3.54 14.55 -12.62
N SER A 414 -2.92 13.38 -12.57
CA SER A 414 -3.34 12.17 -13.28
C SER A 414 -4.60 11.53 -12.67
N TYR A 415 -4.79 11.64 -11.35
CA TYR A 415 -5.91 11.01 -10.63
C TYR A 415 -7.27 11.64 -10.96
N THR A 416 -7.28 12.86 -11.51
CA THR A 416 -8.50 13.62 -11.82
C THR A 416 -8.93 13.52 -13.27
N GLN A 417 -8.14 12.85 -14.12
CA GLN A 417 -8.34 12.76 -15.57
C GLN A 417 -9.71 12.20 -15.97
N LYS A 418 -10.26 11.29 -15.17
CA LYS A 418 -11.58 10.67 -15.36
C LYS A 418 -12.63 11.22 -14.38
N ASN A 419 -12.37 12.36 -13.74
CA ASN A 419 -13.20 12.89 -12.65
C ASN A 419 -13.79 14.28 -12.96
N PRO A 420 -14.83 14.37 -13.82
CA PRO A 420 -15.51 15.64 -14.09
C PRO A 420 -16.31 16.17 -12.89
N ALA A 421 -16.69 15.30 -11.94
CA ALA A 421 -17.48 15.68 -10.77
C ALA A 421 -16.69 16.60 -9.84
N LEU A 422 -15.41 16.29 -9.62
CA LEU A 422 -14.48 17.11 -8.83
C LEU A 422 -14.38 18.55 -9.37
N PHE A 423 -14.19 18.72 -10.67
CA PHE A 423 -14.09 20.06 -11.27
C PHE A 423 -15.40 20.84 -11.14
N LYS A 424 -16.55 20.19 -11.37
CA LYS A 424 -17.87 20.82 -11.18
C LYS A 424 -18.06 21.29 -9.75
N LEU A 425 -17.65 20.48 -8.79
CA LEU A 425 -17.73 20.78 -7.36
C LEU A 425 -16.89 22.02 -7.00
N LEU A 426 -15.65 22.10 -7.48
CA LEU A 426 -14.76 23.25 -7.25
C LEU A 426 -15.30 24.54 -7.87
N LEU A 427 -15.78 24.49 -9.12
CA LEU A 427 -16.36 25.66 -9.79
C LEU A 427 -17.66 26.12 -9.11
N ALA A 428 -18.50 25.20 -8.64
CA ALA A 428 -19.68 25.54 -7.85
C ALA A 428 -19.30 26.23 -6.53
N ALA A 429 -18.16 25.88 -5.95
CA ALA A 429 -17.57 26.54 -4.78
C ALA A 429 -16.78 27.81 -5.12
N LYS A 430 -16.96 28.39 -6.32
CA LYS A 430 -16.32 29.63 -6.78
C LYS A 430 -14.78 29.54 -6.87
N ALA A 431 -14.24 28.37 -7.19
CA ALA A 431 -12.84 28.25 -7.58
C ALA A 431 -12.56 29.11 -8.83
N SER A 432 -11.53 29.93 -8.76
CA SER A 432 -11.16 30.84 -9.84
C SER A 432 -10.38 30.12 -10.93
N VAL A 433 -10.85 30.28 -12.16
CA VAL A 433 -10.17 29.80 -13.38
C VAL A 433 -9.15 30.81 -13.91
N THR A 434 -9.16 32.05 -13.41
CA THR A 434 -8.37 33.17 -13.94
C THR A 434 -7.13 33.50 -13.11
N LEU A 435 -7.01 32.98 -11.88
CA LEU A 435 -5.78 33.11 -11.10
C LEU A 435 -4.61 32.47 -11.86
N ILE A 436 -3.43 33.03 -11.68
CA ILE A 436 -2.18 32.56 -12.28
C ILE A 436 -1.23 32.07 -11.19
N ASN A 437 -0.49 31.02 -11.50
CA ASN A 437 0.64 30.60 -10.67
C ASN A 437 1.89 31.45 -10.97
N ASP A 438 3.00 31.15 -10.29
CA ASP A 438 4.24 31.93 -10.43
C ASP A 438 4.86 31.85 -11.84
N ASN A 439 4.45 30.86 -12.64
CA ASN A 439 4.85 30.73 -14.05
C ASN A 439 3.90 31.48 -15.00
N GLY A 440 2.95 32.26 -14.49
CA GLY A 440 1.93 32.95 -15.27
C GLY A 440 0.85 32.05 -15.86
N ALA A 441 0.75 30.77 -15.45
CA ALA A 441 -0.19 29.82 -16.00
C ALA A 441 -1.50 29.77 -15.20
N THR A 442 -2.63 29.79 -15.90
CA THR A 442 -3.98 29.59 -15.33
C THR A 442 -4.32 28.12 -15.13
N ALA A 443 -5.45 27.83 -14.46
CA ALA A 443 -5.98 26.47 -14.37
C ALA A 443 -6.26 25.85 -15.76
N LEU A 444 -6.69 26.67 -16.74
CA LEU A 444 -6.94 26.24 -18.10
C LEU A 444 -5.64 25.87 -18.83
N ASP A 445 -4.58 26.67 -18.66
CA ASP A 445 -3.28 26.41 -19.29
C ASP A 445 -2.66 25.13 -18.75
N ILE A 446 -2.78 24.90 -17.44
CA ILE A 446 -2.32 23.68 -16.79
C ILE A 446 -3.12 22.47 -17.28
N ALA A 447 -4.44 22.57 -17.38
CA ALA A 447 -5.28 21.49 -17.92
C ALA A 447 -4.89 21.13 -19.37
N LYS A 448 -4.63 22.12 -20.23
CA LYS A 448 -4.16 21.88 -21.61
C LYS A 448 -2.79 21.20 -21.62
N LYS A 449 -1.85 21.69 -20.81
CA LYS A 449 -0.49 21.14 -20.72
C LYS A 449 -0.47 19.67 -20.28
N HIS A 450 -1.39 19.28 -19.41
CA HIS A 450 -1.50 17.93 -18.87
C HIS A 450 -2.60 17.08 -19.54
N ASP A 451 -3.14 17.54 -20.68
CA ASP A 451 -4.21 16.87 -21.43
C ASP A 451 -5.41 16.44 -20.56
N ASN A 452 -5.78 17.28 -19.59
CA ASN A 452 -6.86 16.98 -18.65
C ASN A 452 -8.24 17.26 -19.26
N GLN A 453 -8.72 16.34 -20.08
CA GLN A 453 -9.97 16.48 -20.84
C GLN A 453 -11.20 16.68 -19.92
N ALA A 454 -11.24 16.02 -18.75
CA ALA A 454 -12.30 16.24 -17.79
C ALA A 454 -12.34 17.71 -17.32
N ALA A 455 -11.19 18.28 -16.98
CA ALA A 455 -11.07 19.68 -16.58
C ALA A 455 -11.46 20.64 -17.73
N LEU A 456 -10.92 20.41 -18.94
CA LEU A 456 -11.16 21.24 -20.12
C LEU A 456 -12.65 21.31 -20.48
N ASN A 457 -13.31 20.15 -20.54
CA ASN A 457 -14.73 20.04 -20.87
C ASN A 457 -15.61 20.76 -19.84
N VAL A 458 -15.30 20.58 -18.54
CA VAL A 458 -16.06 21.23 -17.47
C VAL A 458 -15.85 22.74 -17.49
N MET A 459 -14.62 23.23 -17.62
CA MET A 459 -14.34 24.68 -17.67
C MET A 459 -14.97 25.36 -18.90
N ALA A 460 -14.92 24.74 -20.08
CA ALA A 460 -15.58 25.27 -21.30
C ALA A 460 -17.11 25.34 -21.16
N SER A 461 -17.72 24.38 -20.46
CA SER A 461 -19.16 24.39 -20.18
C SER A 461 -19.57 25.46 -19.15
N SER A 462 -18.63 25.94 -18.33
CA SER A 462 -18.88 26.98 -17.33
C SER A 462 -18.73 28.39 -17.90
N SER A 463 -17.81 28.61 -18.84
CA SER A 463 -17.62 29.88 -19.54
C SER A 463 -18.72 30.18 -20.56
N SER A 464 -19.40 29.16 -21.10
CA SER A 464 -20.55 29.34 -22.00
C SER A 464 -21.86 29.70 -21.29
N LYS A 465 -21.95 29.49 -19.96
CA LYS A 465 -23.14 29.81 -19.14
C LYS A 465 -23.22 31.25 -18.65
N THR A 466 -22.17 32.07 -18.87
CA THR A 466 -22.14 33.51 -18.51
C THR A 466 -22.55 34.44 -19.66
N THR A 467 -23.13 33.90 -20.74
CA THR A 467 -23.77 34.69 -21.80
C THR A 467 -25.29 34.48 -21.75
N PRO A 468 -26.12 35.55 -21.76
CA PRO A 468 -27.57 35.37 -21.75
C PRO A 468 -27.99 34.80 -23.10
N LYS A 469 -28.31 33.50 -23.14
CA LYS A 469 -28.86 32.87 -24.34
C LYS A 469 -30.37 33.01 -24.36
N SER A 470 -30.81 33.78 -25.33
CA SER A 470 -32.12 33.77 -25.95
C SER A 470 -32.54 32.36 -26.37
N THR A 471 -33.83 32.12 -26.23
CA THR A 471 -34.63 30.93 -26.52
C THR A 471 -34.58 30.44 -27.97
N SER A 472 -34.53 29.11 -28.15
CA SER A 472 -35.47 28.36 -29.01
C SER A 472 -35.27 26.82 -28.93
N ASP A 473 -36.34 26.15 -28.45
CA ASP A 473 -37.01 24.88 -28.85
C ASP A 473 -36.22 23.64 -29.35
N LEU A 474 -36.35 22.49 -28.65
CA LEU A 474 -37.20 21.28 -28.90
C LEU A 474 -36.76 20.46 -30.14
N SER A 475 -36.51 19.14 -30.10
CA SER A 475 -37.40 18.04 -29.68
C SER A 475 -36.72 16.64 -29.77
N HIS A 476 -37.15 15.71 -28.89
CA HIS A 476 -37.37 14.23 -29.03
C HIS A 476 -36.22 13.30 -29.51
N GLY A 477 -36.08 12.02 -29.09
CA GLY A 477 -36.95 11.09 -28.35
C GLY A 477 -36.23 9.77 -27.98
N HIS A 478 -36.98 8.89 -27.33
CA HIS A 478 -36.63 7.63 -26.65
C HIS A 478 -36.00 6.50 -27.49
N SER A 479 -35.22 5.62 -26.85
CA SER A 479 -35.59 4.20 -26.66
C SER A 479 -34.56 3.42 -25.83
N SER A 480 -35.10 2.60 -24.92
CA SER A 480 -34.47 1.55 -24.13
C SER A 480 -34.48 0.23 -24.89
N GLU A 481 -33.50 -0.66 -24.71
CA GLU A 481 -33.78 -2.10 -24.56
C GLU A 481 -32.58 -2.94 -24.06
N THR A 482 -32.91 -3.68 -23.00
CA THR A 482 -32.51 -4.99 -22.46
C THR A 482 -31.35 -5.85 -23.00
N ILE A 483 -30.70 -6.47 -22.02
CA ILE A 483 -29.72 -7.56 -21.99
C ILE A 483 -30.33 -8.91 -22.44
N PRO A 484 -29.52 -9.82 -23.01
CA PRO A 484 -29.65 -11.24 -22.68
C PRO A 484 -28.34 -11.87 -22.16
N THR A 485 -28.54 -12.68 -21.13
CA THR A 485 -27.60 -13.62 -20.50
C THR A 485 -27.33 -14.84 -21.40
N SER A 486 -26.08 -15.28 -21.48
CA SER A 486 -25.74 -16.71 -21.53
C SER A 486 -24.28 -16.92 -21.15
N GLY A 487 -24.07 -17.86 -20.23
CA GLY A 487 -22.77 -18.17 -19.66
C GLY A 487 -21.94 -19.11 -20.52
N THR A 488 -20.64 -18.90 -20.44
CA THR A 488 -19.59 -19.87 -20.77
C THR A 488 -18.35 -19.54 -19.93
N ILE A 489 -17.61 -20.59 -19.61
CA ILE A 489 -16.52 -20.69 -18.65
C ILE A 489 -15.44 -19.61 -18.91
N LEU A 490 -15.16 -18.79 -17.89
CA LEU A 490 -14.29 -17.62 -17.97
C LEU A 490 -12.81 -18.02 -17.92
N ASN A 491 -12.07 -17.71 -19.00
CA ASN A 491 -10.63 -17.49 -18.95
C ASN A 491 -10.41 -16.13 -18.26
N HIS A 492 -10.02 -16.15 -16.99
CA HIS A 492 -9.86 -14.92 -16.20
C HIS A 492 -8.44 -14.36 -16.34
N SER A 493 -8.26 -13.43 -17.27
CA SER A 493 -7.46 -12.23 -16.99
C SER A 493 -8.46 -11.13 -16.71
N PHE A 494 -8.30 -10.37 -15.61
CA PHE A 494 -9.13 -9.18 -15.40
C PHE A 494 -8.83 -8.08 -16.44
N PHE A 495 -7.76 -8.25 -17.21
CA PHE A 495 -7.23 -7.29 -18.17
C PHE A 495 -7.26 -7.85 -19.59
N ASP A 496 -8.45 -8.13 -20.12
CA ASP A 496 -8.62 -8.27 -21.57
C ASP A 496 -9.27 -7.00 -22.14
N LYS A 497 -8.55 -6.26 -23.00
CA LYS A 497 -9.12 -5.32 -24.01
C LYS A 497 -8.07 -4.89 -25.06
N PRO A 498 -8.51 -4.40 -26.24
CA PRO A 498 -8.00 -4.78 -27.56
C PRO A 498 -6.68 -4.09 -27.92
N ASP A 499 -5.92 -4.75 -28.79
CA ASP A 499 -4.83 -4.12 -29.53
C ASP A 499 -5.32 -2.81 -30.16
N LYS A 500 -4.77 -1.70 -29.71
CA LYS A 500 -4.66 -0.49 -30.52
C LYS A 500 -3.18 -0.28 -30.82
N SER A 501 -2.83 -0.65 -32.04
CA SER A 501 -1.64 -0.22 -32.74
C SER A 501 -1.44 1.29 -32.66
N THR A 502 -0.17 1.67 -32.50
CA THR A 502 0.46 2.97 -32.82
C THR A 502 -0.07 4.21 -32.12
N ASP A 503 0.65 4.69 -31.11
CA ASP A 503 1.47 5.90 -31.23
C ASP A 503 2.39 6.07 -30.01
N ARG A 504 3.70 6.13 -30.26
CA ARG A 504 4.70 6.51 -29.24
C ARG A 504 4.68 8.03 -29.07
N PRO A 505 4.77 8.55 -27.83
CA PRO A 505 5.46 9.80 -27.57
C PRO A 505 6.88 9.52 -27.05
N ALA A 506 7.78 10.44 -27.38
CA ALA A 506 9.21 10.35 -27.23
C ALA A 506 9.68 10.21 -25.77
N GLN A 507 10.75 9.43 -25.59
CA GLN A 507 11.53 9.32 -24.37
C GLN A 507 12.10 10.70 -23.99
N GLY A 508 11.67 11.21 -22.84
CA GLY A 508 12.30 12.33 -22.14
C GLY A 508 12.75 11.87 -20.76
N THR A 509 14.03 11.55 -20.64
CA THR A 509 14.74 11.24 -19.40
C THR A 509 14.57 12.38 -18.39
N PHE A 510 13.87 12.16 -17.27
CA PHE A 510 13.95 13.01 -16.09
C PHE A 510 14.71 12.26 -14.99
N GLN A 511 15.99 12.64 -14.84
CA GLN A 511 16.78 12.34 -13.65
C GLN A 511 16.14 13.03 -12.44
N ILE A 512 15.64 12.27 -11.48
CA ILE A 512 15.38 12.77 -10.13
C ILE A 512 16.73 12.82 -9.42
N ALA A 513 17.12 14.02 -9.01
CA ALA A 513 18.36 14.29 -8.33
C ALA A 513 18.42 13.55 -6.98
N ARG A 514 19.33 12.57 -6.91
CA ARG A 514 19.97 12.16 -5.65
C ARG A 514 20.66 13.39 -5.06
N ASN A 515 20.36 13.72 -3.81
CA ASN A 515 21.27 14.51 -2.99
C ASN A 515 21.56 13.77 -1.68
N SER A 516 22.56 12.90 -1.78
CA SER A 516 23.50 12.61 -0.72
C SER A 516 24.43 13.82 -0.52
N LYS A 517 24.53 14.33 0.71
CA LYS A 517 25.71 14.96 1.35
C LYS A 517 25.28 15.28 2.79
N ILE A 518 25.66 14.48 3.79
CA ILE A 518 26.96 14.57 4.49
C ILE A 518 27.33 16.02 4.80
N LYS A 519 26.79 16.56 5.89
CA LYS A 519 27.51 16.80 7.14
C LYS A 519 26.53 17.00 8.29
#